data_AF-X1TVQ4-F1
#
_entry.id   AF-X1TVQ4-F1
#
_cell.length_a   1.000
_cell.length_b   1.000
_cell.length_c   1.000
_cell.angle_alpha   90.00
_cell.angle_beta   90.00
_cell.angle_gamma   90.00
#
_symmetry.space_group_name_H-M   'P 1'
#
loop_
_entity.id
_entity.type
_entity.pdbx_description
1 polymer ?
#
loop_
_entity_poly.entity_id
_entity_poly.type
_entity_poly.pdbx_seq_one_letter_code
_entity_poly.pdbx_strand_id
1 'polypeptide(L)' 'YFQSDLFLKQVFMYRTGAAIPALSDDDFSNILIYIPSQNEINKISSIIEKGFQLREIAKNEIKKIKIDINIEHITNLSA' A
#
# COMPACT_ATOMS: atom_id res chain seq x y z
N TYR A 1 9.46 -0.33 0.21
CA TYR A 1 10.70 0.19 -0.40
C TYR A 1 10.44 1.06 -1.63
N PHE A 2 9.70 0.60 -2.65
CA PHE A 2 9.42 1.40 -3.87
C PHE A 2 8.62 2.70 -3.66
N GLN A 3 8.01 2.88 -2.48
CA GLN A 3 7.37 4.14 -2.08
C GLN A 3 8.28 5.05 -1.25
N SER A 4 9.53 4.65 -0.99
CA SER A 4 10.48 5.46 -0.22
C SER A 4 10.99 6.63 -1.05
N ASP A 5 11.32 7.74 -0.38
CA ASP A 5 11.88 8.93 -1.03
C ASP A 5 13.16 8.62 -1.82
N LEU A 6 13.98 7.69 -1.34
CA LEU A 6 15.21 7.29 -2.01
C LEU A 6 14.93 6.67 -3.39
N PHE A 7 13.97 5.75 -3.46
CA PHE A 7 13.59 5.12 -4.71
C PHE A 7 12.89 6.13 -5.63
N LEU A 8 11.93 6.90 -5.09
CA LEU A 8 11.16 7.87 -5.87
C LEU A 8 12.05 8.98 -6.45
N LYS A 9 13.06 9.46 -5.72
CA LYS A 9 14.04 10.42 -6.24
C LYS A 9 14.78 9.89 -7.46
N GLN A 10 15.17 8.61 -7.45
CA GLN A 10 15.81 7.99 -8.62
C GLN A 10 14.83 7.86 -9.79
N VAL A 11 13.58 7.44 -9.53
CA VAL A 11 12.53 7.43 -10.56
C VAL A 11 12.33 8.82 -11.18
N PHE A 12 12.32 9.87 -10.36
CA PHE A 12 12.19 11.25 -10.85
C PHE A 12 13.40 11.74 -11.66
N MET A 13 14.59 11.19 -11.40
CA MET A 13 15.81 11.49 -12.14
C MET A 13 15.85 10.77 -13.49
N TYR A 14 15.42 9.51 -13.53
CA TYR A 14 15.48 8.67 -14.72
C TYR A 14 14.26 8.79 -15.64
N ARG A 15 13.12 9.28 -15.13
CA ARG A 15 11.95 9.50 -15.99
C ARG A 15 12.25 10.55 -17.06
N THR A 16 11.85 10.26 -18.28
CA THR A 16 11.99 11.15 -19.44
C THR A 16 10.63 11.62 -19.94
N GLY A 17 10.60 12.65 -20.79
CA GLY A 17 9.36 13.23 -21.31
C GLY A 17 8.84 14.39 -20.46
N ALA A 18 8.66 15.56 -21.10
CA ALA A 18 8.24 16.78 -20.42
C ALA A 18 6.72 16.82 -20.16
N ALA A 19 5.92 16.53 -21.19
CA ALA A 19 4.46 16.57 -21.10
C ALA A 19 3.87 15.26 -20.53
N ILE A 20 4.46 14.11 -20.87
CA ILE A 20 4.07 12.80 -20.36
C ILE A 20 5.34 12.12 -19.84
N PRO A 21 5.58 12.14 -18.51
CA PRO A 21 6.75 11.49 -17.94
C PRO A 21 6.60 9.97 -18.03
N ALA A 22 7.64 9.31 -18.53
CA ALA A 22 7.71 7.85 -18.67
C ALA A 22 9.08 7.35 -18.21
N LEU A 23 9.15 6.06 -17.87
CA LEU A 23 10.39 5.37 -17.51
C LEU A 23 10.52 4.16 -18.42
N SER A 24 11.61 4.06 -19.16
CA SER A 24 11.88 2.89 -20.00
C SER A 24 12.40 1.72 -19.16
N ASP A 25 12.39 0.52 -19.73
CA ASP A 25 12.94 -0.67 -19.06
C ASP A 25 14.44 -0.49 -18.79
N ASP A 26 15.17 0.10 -19.73
CA ASP A 26 16.60 0.42 -19.57
C ASP A 26 16.80 1.41 -18.43
N ASP A 27 16.03 2.49 -18.38
CA ASP A 27 16.08 3.49 -17.30
C ASP A 27 15.74 2.87 -15.94
N PHE A 28 14.73 1.99 -15.89
CA PHE A 28 14.33 1.30 -14.67
C PHE A 28 15.43 0.37 -14.15
N SER A 29 16.13 -0.33 -15.06
CA SER A 29 17.25 -1.21 -14.70
C SER A 29 18.43 -0.48 -14.05
N ASN A 30 18.54 0.84 -14.28
CA ASN A 30 19.58 1.69 -13.69
C ASN A 30 19.25 2.17 -12.26
N ILE A 31 18.05 1.90 -11.76
CA ILE A 31 17.67 2.30 -10.39
C ILE A 31 18.35 1.39 -9.38
N LEU A 32 19.12 1.99 -8.47
CA LEU A 32 19.79 1.26 -7.40
C LEU A 32 18.78 0.87 -6.32
N ILE A 33 18.76 -0.42 -6.01
CA ILE A 33 17.95 -1.00 -4.94
C ILE A 33 18.84 -1.62 -3.87
N TYR A 34 18.53 -1.33 -2.61
CA TYR A 34 19.16 -2.03 -1.49
C TYR A 34 18.49 -3.40 -1.32
N ILE A 35 19.30 -4.46 -1.38
CA ILE A 35 18.85 -5.83 -1.13
C ILE A 35 19.38 -6.24 0.25
N PRO A 36 18.54 -6.22 1.30
CA PRO A 36 18.95 -6.63 2.64
C PRO A 36 19.24 -8.14 2.72
N SER A 37 19.84 -8.56 3.83
CA SER A 37 20.02 -9.99 4.12
C SER A 37 18.68 -10.72 4.23
N GLN A 38 18.66 -12.03 3.95
CA GLN A 38 17.43 -12.83 4.02
C GLN A 38 16.73 -12.76 5.39
N ASN A 39 17.53 -12.70 6.47
CA ASN A 39 16.98 -12.58 7.83
C ASN A 39 16.24 -11.24 8.03
N GLU A 40 16.82 -10.14 7.55
CA GLU A 40 16.16 -8.83 7.57
C GLU A 40 14.92 -8.79 6.68
N ILE A 41 14.97 -9.41 5.49
CA ILE A 41 13.79 -9.55 4.63
C ILE A 41 12.66 -10.24 5.39
N ASN A 42 12.93 -11.39 6.02
CA ASN A 42 11.92 -12.13 6.78
C ASN A 42 11.31 -11.30 7.91
N LYS A 43 12.15 -10.55 8.65
CA LYS A 43 11.71 -9.65 9.72
C LYS A 43 10.80 -8.54 9.19
N ILE A 44 11.20 -7.88 8.11
CA ILE A 44 10.41 -6.80 7.49
C ILE A 44 9.09 -7.36 6.97
N SER A 45 9.10 -8.49 6.27
CA SER A 45 7.91 -9.13 5.72
C SER A 45 6.89 -9.45 6.82
N SER A 46 7.31 -10.02 7.94
CA SER A 46 6.42 -10.34 9.06
C SER A 46 5.74 -9.09 9.65
N ILE A 47 6.48 -7.98 9.79
CA ILE A 47 5.94 -6.71 10.28
C ILE A 47 4.89 -6.16 9.30
N ILE A 48 5.20 -6.17 8.00
CA ILE A 48 4.29 -5.67 6.97
C ILE A 48 3.02 -6.51 6.91
N GLU A 49 3.14 -7.84 6.92
CA GLU A 49 2.02 -8.78 6.88
C GLU A 49 1.07 -8.54 8.07
N LYS A 50 1.60 -8.43 9.29
CA LYS A 50 0.80 -8.09 10.47
C LYS A 50 0.08 -6.76 10.31
N GLY A 51 0.74 -5.74 9.75
CA GLY A 51 0.12 -4.45 9.47
C GLY A 51 -1.04 -4.55 8.47
N PHE A 52 -0.93 -5.39 7.44
CA PHE A 52 -2.02 -5.67 6.51
C PHE A 52 -3.19 -6.38 7.18
N GLN A 53 -2.93 -7.41 7.97
CA GLN A 53 -3.97 -8.14 8.71
C GLN A 53 -4.76 -7.20 9.62
N LEU A 54 -4.08 -6.34 10.38
CA LEU A 54 -4.73 -5.36 11.24
C LEU A 54 -5.62 -4.37 10.46
N ARG A 55 -5.18 -3.93 9.28
CA ARG A 55 -6.01 -3.08 8.40
C ARG A 55 -7.26 -3.79 7.92
N GLU A 56 -7.16 -5.06 7.54
CA GLU A 56 -8.33 -5.83 7.10
C GLU A 56 -9.31 -6.09 8.25
N ILE A 57 -8.80 -6.40 9.45
CA ILE A 57 -9.63 -6.52 10.65
C ILE A 57 -10.37 -5.20 10.91
N ALA A 58 -9.67 -4.06 10.90
CA ALA A 58 -10.29 -2.75 11.11
C ALA A 58 -11.37 -2.44 10.06
N LYS A 59 -11.12 -2.72 8.78
CA LYS A 59 -12.12 -2.56 7.71
C LYS A 59 -13.36 -3.42 7.95
N ASN A 60 -13.17 -4.66 8.38
CA ASN A 60 -14.28 -5.59 8.64
C ASN A 60 -15.13 -5.13 9.83
N GLU A 61 -14.51 -4.67 10.92
CA GLU A 61 -15.24 -4.12 12.06
C GLU A 61 -16.04 -2.87 11.69
N ILE A 62 -15.44 -1.94 10.92
CA ILE A 62 -16.16 -0.76 10.41
C ILE A 62 -17.35 -1.18 9.52
N LYS A 63 -17.18 -2.22 8.71
CA LYS A 63 -18.25 -2.74 7.85
C LYS A 63 -19.41 -3.33 8.66
N LYS A 64 -19.11 -4.10 9.73
CA LYS A 64 -20.12 -4.65 10.64
C LYS A 64 -20.95 -3.54 11.28
N ILE A 65 -20.28 -2.54 11.87
CA ILE A 65 -20.95 -1.38 12.49
C ILE A 65 -21.90 -0.69 11.50
N LYS A 66 -21.48 -0.48 10.25
CA LYS A 66 -22.34 0.12 9.22
C LYS A 66 -23.57 -0.72 8.90
N ILE A 67 -23.43 -2.04 8.89
CA ILE A 67 -24.57 -2.96 8.66
C ILE A 67 -25.54 -2.87 9.84
N ASP A 68 -25.04 -2.89 11.07
CA ASP A 68 -25.88 -2.83 12.28
C ASP A 68 -26.70 -1.54 12.34
N ILE A 69 -26.07 -0.38 12.07
CA ILE A 69 -26.77 0.92 12.00
C ILE A 69 -27.87 0.90 10.92
N ASN A 70 -27.60 0.27 9.78
CA ASN A 70 -28.58 0.19 8.69
C ASN A 70 -29.79 -0.69 9.07
N ILE A 71 -29.55 -1.79 9.79
CA ILE A 71 -30.63 -2.66 10.29
C ILE A 71 -31.49 -1.92 11.31
N GLU A 72 -30.89 -1.22 12.28
CA GLU A 72 -31.64 -0.40 13.26
C GLU A 72 -32.54 0.63 12.58
N HIS A 73 -32.04 1.29 11.53
CA HIS A 73 -32.82 2.27 10.77
C HIS A 73 -34.01 1.62 10.04
N ILE A 74 -33.84 0.42 9.48
CA ILE A 74 -34.95 -0.29 8.82
C ILE A 74 -36.00 -0.71 9.85
N THR A 75 -35.58 -1.26 10.99
CA THR A 75 -36.51 -1.74 12.02
C THR A 75 -37.35 -0.61 12.62
N ASN A 76 -36.75 0.57 12.79
CA ASN A 76 -37.44 1.76 13.31
C ASN A 76 -38.40 2.42 12.30
N LEU A 77 -38.29 2.12 11.01
CA LEU A 77 -39.24 2.58 9.97
C LEU A 77 -40.45 1.64 9.82
N SER A 78 -40.33 0.39 10.29
CA SER A 78 -41.36 -0.65 10.18
C SER A 78 -42.20 -0.86 11.46
N ALA A 79 -41.96 -0.07 12.51
CA ALA A 79 -42.73 -0.01 13.75
C ALA A 79 -43.61 1.25 13.77
#